data_AF-A0A7S3M2F1-F1
#
_entry.id   AF-A0A7S3M2F1-F1
#
_cell.length_a   1.000
_cell.length_b   1.000
_cell.length_c   1.000
_cell.angle_alpha   90.00
_cell.angle_beta   90.00
_cell.angle_gamma   90.00
#
_symmetry.space_group_name_H-M   'P 1'
#
loop_
_entity.id
_entity.type
_entity.pdbx_description
1 polymer ?
#
loop_
_entity_poly.entity_id
_entity_poly.type
_entity_poly.pdbx_seq_one_letter_code
_entity_poly.pdbx_strand_id
1 'polypeptide(L)'
;GSTAILALITAQYVAVANVGDSRAVLAVRPAAAINAALNSLHNPFPSTPRTEAQESSQGRSDGTPEGRAMDGAEGFSFSAGGPESVLDAVGLSRDHKVSIPEEKERAEKAGAIVEQVREASEGRETVYQLYTPACDVKLRMTRSFGDFYLKQNKELPYEEQAVIAVPEVLIHTRTARDAFLVLACDGIWDVMTNQEV
;
A
#
# COMPACT_ATOMS: atom_id res chain seq x y z
N GLY A 1 11.41 17.37 -13.17
CA GLY A 1 9.97 17.56 -12.95
C GLY A 1 9.60 16.94 -11.63
N SER A 2 8.36 16.52 -11.46
CA SER A 2 7.89 15.86 -10.24
C SER A 2 6.77 14.87 -10.57
N THR A 3 6.78 13.73 -9.88
CA THR A 3 5.66 12.78 -9.86
C THR A 3 4.56 13.29 -8.93
N ALA A 4 3.35 12.74 -9.04
CA ALA A 4 2.31 12.96 -8.06
C ALA A 4 1.43 11.71 -7.94
N ILE A 5 1.13 11.35 -6.70
CA ILE A 5 0.07 10.40 -6.36
C ILE A 5 -0.91 11.10 -5.43
N LEU A 6 -2.19 11.12 -5.78
CA LEU A 6 -3.25 11.79 -5.03
C LEU A 6 -4.36 10.79 -4.74
N ALA A 7 -4.90 10.81 -3.52
CA ALA A 7 -6.10 10.07 -3.16
C ALA A 7 -7.20 11.04 -2.67
N LEU A 8 -8.35 11.02 -3.33
CA LEU A 8 -9.57 11.67 -2.88
C LEU A 8 -10.48 10.64 -2.21
N ILE A 9 -10.70 10.81 -0.91
CA ILE A 9 -11.49 9.88 -0.10
C ILE A 9 -12.85 10.51 0.20
N THR A 10 -13.91 9.79 -0.14
CA THR A 10 -15.30 10.16 0.13
C THR A 10 -15.98 9.12 1.02
N ALA A 11 -17.25 9.31 1.35
CA ALA A 11 -18.02 8.32 2.11
C ALA A 11 -18.14 6.98 1.36
N GLN A 12 -18.15 6.98 0.02
CA GLN A 12 -18.43 5.79 -0.80
C GLN A 12 -17.24 5.33 -1.64
N TYR A 13 -16.30 6.22 -1.96
CA TYR A 13 -15.25 5.96 -2.92
C TYR A 13 -13.88 6.43 -2.45
N VAL A 14 -12.84 5.74 -2.90
CA VAL A 14 -11.45 6.21 -2.93
C VAL A 14 -11.08 6.37 -4.40
N ALA A 15 -10.85 7.60 -4.84
CA ALA A 15 -10.36 7.89 -6.18
C ALA A 15 -8.87 8.21 -6.12
N VAL A 16 -8.04 7.45 -6.82
CA VAL A 16 -6.60 7.63 -6.89
C VAL A 16 -6.22 8.14 -8.26
N ALA A 17 -5.46 9.24 -8.30
CA ALA A 17 -4.89 9.81 -9.53
C ALA A 17 -3.37 9.72 -9.47
N ASN A 18 -2.75 9.05 -10.46
CA ASN A 18 -1.30 8.85 -10.52
C ASN A 18 -0.67 9.54 -11.75
N VAL A 19 0.45 10.21 -11.55
CA VAL A 19 1.34 10.76 -12.57
C VAL A 19 2.78 10.40 -12.19
N GLY A 20 3.39 9.48 -12.95
CA GLY A 20 4.75 8.98 -12.70
C GLY A 20 4.76 7.61 -12.04
N ASP A 21 5.79 7.32 -11.28
CA ASP A 21 6.09 6.00 -10.70
C ASP A 21 6.04 5.96 -9.17
N SER A 22 5.35 6.93 -8.56
CA SER A 22 4.82 6.77 -7.22
C SER A 22 3.60 5.84 -7.24
N ARG A 23 3.28 5.20 -6.11
CA ARG A 23 2.24 4.16 -6.06
C ARG A 23 1.34 4.30 -4.84
N ALA A 24 0.07 3.94 -5.03
CA ALA A 24 -0.95 3.78 -4.02
C ALA A 24 -1.35 2.31 -3.86
N VAL A 25 -1.34 1.82 -2.62
CA VAL A 25 -1.74 0.45 -2.27
C VAL A 25 -2.73 0.48 -1.11
N LEU A 26 -3.87 -0.19 -1.28
CA LEU A 26 -4.89 -0.35 -0.25
C LEU A 26 -4.70 -1.67 0.47
N ALA A 27 -4.54 -1.63 1.78
CA ALA A 27 -4.56 -2.81 2.62
C ALA A 27 -6.02 -3.18 2.94
N VAL A 28 -6.40 -4.43 2.65
CA VAL A 28 -7.76 -4.93 2.89
C VAL A 28 -7.73 -6.16 3.79
N ARG A 29 -8.69 -6.24 4.71
CA ARG A 29 -8.87 -7.43 5.57
C ARG A 29 -9.34 -8.62 4.72
N PRO A 30 -8.84 -9.84 4.96
CA PRO A 30 -9.38 -11.04 4.35
C PRO A 30 -10.87 -11.20 4.66
N ALA A 31 -11.66 -11.69 3.69
CA ALA A 31 -13.11 -11.85 3.86
C ALA A 31 -13.47 -12.74 5.07
N ALA A 32 -12.66 -13.77 5.36
CA ALA A 32 -12.85 -14.66 6.50
C ALA A 32 -12.74 -13.95 7.86
N ALA A 33 -11.90 -12.91 7.97
CA ALA A 33 -11.69 -12.17 9.20
C ALA A 33 -12.91 -11.32 9.61
N ILE A 34 -13.66 -10.79 8.63
CA ILE A 34 -14.90 -10.04 8.91
C ILE A 34 -15.97 -10.96 9.45
N ASN A 35 -16.18 -12.11 8.83
CA ASN A 35 -17.21 -13.05 9.26
C ASN A 35 -16.95 -13.55 10.70
N ALA A 36 -15.69 -13.79 11.05
CA ALA A 36 -15.31 -14.14 12.42
C ALA A 36 -15.60 -13.01 13.43
N ALA A 37 -15.30 -11.75 13.09
CA ALA A 37 -15.58 -10.60 13.93
C ALA A 37 -17.09 -10.29 14.07
N LEU A 38 -17.87 -10.45 13.00
CA LEU A 38 -19.33 -10.31 13.05
C LEU A 38 -19.98 -11.41 13.89
N ASN A 39 -19.45 -12.64 13.81
CA ASN A 39 -19.95 -13.77 14.58
C ASN A 39 -19.60 -13.66 16.07
N SER A 40 -18.47 -13.06 16.44
CA SER A 40 -18.11 -12.83 17.85
C SER A 40 -18.92 -11.72 18.51
N LEU A 41 -19.43 -10.74 17.74
CA LEU A 41 -20.34 -9.71 18.23
C LEU A 41 -21.76 -10.24 18.52
N HIS A 42 -22.14 -11.39 17.96
CA HIS A 42 -23.47 -12.00 18.17
C HIS A 42 -23.58 -12.88 19.41
N ASN A 43 -22.54 -12.99 20.25
CA ASN A 43 -22.58 -13.82 21.45
C ASN A 43 -22.34 -12.98 22.72
N PRO A 44 -23.35 -12.25 23.23
CA PRO A 44 -23.21 -11.42 24.43
C PRO A 44 -23.15 -12.23 25.73
N PHE A 45 -23.28 -13.55 25.68
CA PHE A 45 -23.14 -14.42 26.86
C PHE A 45 -22.26 -15.63 26.52
N PRO A 46 -20.98 -15.66 26.94
CA PRO A 46 -20.27 -16.92 26.99
C PRO A 46 -21.00 -17.82 28.00
N SER A 47 -21.61 -18.90 27.51
CA SER A 47 -22.13 -19.96 28.37
C SER A 47 -20.95 -20.65 29.04
N THR A 48 -20.53 -20.15 30.20
CA THR A 48 -19.60 -20.86 31.08
C THR A 48 -20.24 -22.20 31.45
N PRO A 49 -19.63 -23.35 31.13
CA PRO A 49 -20.08 -24.61 31.70
C PRO A 49 -19.86 -24.53 33.21
N ARG A 50 -20.92 -24.75 33.99
CA ARG A 50 -20.79 -24.95 35.44
C ARG A 50 -19.93 -26.19 35.65
N THR A 51 -18.70 -26.02 36.09
CA THR A 51 -17.90 -27.11 36.64
C THR A 51 -18.60 -27.58 37.91
N GLU A 52 -19.22 -28.76 37.87
CA GLU A 52 -19.67 -29.44 39.08
C GLU A 52 -18.42 -29.77 39.90
N ALA A 53 -18.23 -29.02 41.00
CA ALA A 53 -17.21 -29.32 41.98
C ALA A 53 -17.62 -30.61 42.71
N GLN A 54 -16.90 -31.70 42.45
CA GLN A 54 -16.90 -32.84 43.34
C GLN A 54 -16.16 -32.44 44.62
N GLU A 55 -16.92 -32.32 45.71
CA GLU A 55 -16.38 -32.25 47.06
C GLU A 55 -15.60 -33.54 47.37
N SER A 56 -14.31 -33.37 47.69
CA SER A 56 -13.61 -34.33 48.55
C SER A 56 -12.83 -33.55 49.60
N SER A 57 -13.21 -33.82 50.84
CA SER A 57 -12.70 -33.26 52.07
C SER A 57 -11.26 -33.68 52.37
N GLN A 58 -10.42 -32.76 52.86
CA GLN A 58 -9.63 -32.92 54.10
C GLN A 58 -8.65 -31.75 54.35
N GLY A 59 -8.65 -31.22 55.58
CA GLY A 59 -7.41 -30.81 56.29
C GLY A 59 -7.12 -29.30 56.51
N ARG A 60 -7.47 -28.77 57.69
CA ARG A 60 -7.02 -27.50 58.30
C ARG A 60 -5.50 -27.52 58.58
N SER A 61 -4.73 -26.42 58.54
CA SER A 61 -4.58 -25.32 59.53
C SER A 61 -3.42 -24.43 59.03
N ASP A 62 -3.50 -23.10 58.93
CA ASP A 62 -3.50 -22.00 59.93
C ASP A 62 -2.17 -21.21 59.88
N GLY A 63 -2.21 -19.87 59.80
CA GLY A 63 -1.00 -19.02 59.77
C GLY A 63 -1.11 -17.66 59.04
N THR A 64 -1.70 -16.67 59.75
CA THR A 64 -1.58 -15.18 59.76
C THR A 64 -1.03 -14.30 58.60
N PRO A 65 -1.48 -13.03 58.48
CA PRO A 65 -1.33 -12.18 57.29
C PRO A 65 -0.38 -10.98 57.47
N GLU A 66 0.50 -10.71 56.51
CA GLU A 66 1.20 -9.42 56.40
C GLU A 66 1.49 -9.06 54.93
N GLY A 67 1.34 -7.77 54.59
CA GLY A 67 1.93 -7.19 53.36
C GLY A 67 0.99 -6.40 52.46
N ARG A 68 0.62 -5.19 52.89
CA ARG A 68 -0.01 -4.16 52.05
C ARG A 68 1.08 -3.52 51.17
N ALA A 69 0.98 -3.67 49.84
CA ALA A 69 1.65 -2.81 48.88
C ALA A 69 0.65 -2.46 47.77
N MET A 70 0.22 -1.20 47.79
CA MET A 70 -0.39 -0.54 46.65
C MET A 70 0.77 -0.12 45.75
N ASP A 71 0.87 -0.66 44.55
CA ASP A 71 1.56 0.01 43.45
C ASP A 71 0.74 -0.23 42.18
N GLY A 72 0.25 0.88 41.65
CA GLY A 72 -0.48 0.92 40.40
C GLY A 72 0.46 0.77 39.22
N ALA A 73 0.08 -0.11 38.32
CA ALA A 73 0.15 0.07 36.88
C ALA A 73 -0.60 -1.11 36.30
N GLU A 74 -1.87 -0.91 35.93
CA GLU A 74 -2.53 -1.83 35.01
C GLU A 74 -1.79 -1.75 33.68
N GLY A 75 -0.78 -2.62 33.55
CA GLY A 75 -0.19 -2.94 32.27
C GLY A 75 -1.28 -3.61 31.45
N PHE A 76 -1.92 -2.85 30.57
CA PHE A 76 -2.70 -3.39 29.46
C PHE A 76 -1.72 -4.16 28.57
N SER A 77 -1.49 -5.43 28.90
CA SER A 77 -0.86 -6.37 28.00
C SER A 77 -1.91 -6.78 26.97
N PHE A 78 -1.87 -6.11 25.82
CA PHE A 78 -2.55 -6.63 24.64
C PHE A 78 -1.75 -7.85 24.16
N SER A 79 -2.09 -9.04 24.68
CA SER A 79 -1.72 -10.27 23.99
C SER A 79 -2.60 -10.38 22.75
N ALA A 80 -2.16 -9.78 21.64
CA ALA A 80 -2.71 -10.03 20.32
C ALA A 80 -2.31 -11.45 19.87
N GLY A 81 -2.81 -12.45 20.59
CA GLY A 81 -2.68 -13.87 20.27
C GLY A 81 -3.87 -14.32 19.44
N GLY A 82 -3.97 -13.82 18.21
CA GLY A 82 -4.76 -14.43 17.13
C GLY A 82 -3.81 -14.70 15.95
N PRO A 83 -4.14 -15.60 15.01
CA PRO A 83 -3.34 -15.74 13.80
C PRO A 83 -3.20 -14.34 13.19
N GLU A 84 -1.97 -13.87 12.98
CA GLU A 84 -1.71 -12.59 12.31
C GLU A 84 -2.56 -12.57 11.04
N SER A 85 -3.65 -11.81 11.05
CA SER A 85 -4.54 -11.76 9.90
C SER A 85 -3.82 -10.91 8.88
N VAL A 86 -2.98 -11.55 8.06
CA VAL A 86 -2.26 -10.93 6.95
C VAL A 86 -3.28 -10.16 6.12
N LEU A 87 -3.08 -8.85 5.98
CA LEU A 87 -3.92 -8.02 5.12
C LEU A 87 -3.55 -8.32 3.67
N ASP A 88 -4.53 -8.33 2.77
CA ASP A 88 -4.26 -8.42 1.34
C ASP A 88 -3.90 -7.03 0.81
N ALA A 89 -2.90 -6.94 -0.07
CA ALA A 89 -2.52 -5.69 -0.73
C ALA A 89 -3.18 -5.54 -2.10
N VAL A 90 -3.97 -4.47 -2.28
CA VAL A 90 -4.65 -4.13 -3.54
C VAL A 90 -4.04 -2.86 -4.12
N GLY A 91 -3.38 -2.97 -5.28
CA GLY A 91 -2.84 -1.81 -5.99
C GLY A 91 -3.96 -0.90 -6.51
N LEU A 92 -3.95 0.38 -6.11
CA LEU A 92 -4.90 1.39 -6.59
C LEU A 92 -4.28 2.37 -7.60
N SER A 93 -3.07 2.07 -8.08
CA SER A 93 -2.41 2.79 -9.17
C SER A 93 -1.45 1.86 -9.91
N ARG A 94 -1.11 2.24 -11.14
CA ARG A 94 -0.04 1.63 -11.94
C ARG A 94 1.09 2.64 -12.15
N ASP A 95 2.32 2.19 -11.99
CA ASP A 95 3.50 3.02 -12.23
C ASP A 95 3.67 3.30 -13.72
N HIS A 96 3.98 4.54 -14.09
CA HIS A 96 4.20 4.93 -15.48
C HIS A 96 5.68 4.79 -15.88
N LYS A 97 6.12 3.54 -16.03
CA LYS A 97 7.49 3.19 -16.42
C LYS A 97 7.65 3.15 -17.95
N VAL A 98 8.85 3.44 -18.43
CA VAL A 98 9.19 3.42 -19.88
C VAL A 98 9.08 2.02 -20.49
N SER A 99 9.14 0.97 -19.68
CA SER A 99 8.98 -0.41 -20.13
C SER A 99 7.55 -0.78 -20.54
N ILE A 100 6.55 0.03 -20.16
CA ILE A 100 5.15 -0.24 -20.51
C ILE A 100 4.94 0.02 -22.00
N PRO A 101 4.41 -0.95 -22.78
CA PRO A 101 4.31 -0.83 -24.23
C PRO A 101 3.58 0.43 -24.72
N GLU A 102 2.44 0.76 -24.12
CA GLU A 102 1.63 1.92 -24.53
C GLU A 102 2.34 3.25 -24.21
N GLU A 103 3.03 3.31 -23.07
CA GLU A 103 3.80 4.49 -22.66
C GLU A 103 5.04 4.68 -23.55
N LYS A 104 5.72 3.58 -23.87
CA LYS A 104 6.86 3.54 -24.78
C LYS A 104 6.48 3.98 -26.18
N GLU A 105 5.42 3.41 -26.72
CA GLU A 105 4.93 3.71 -28.07
C GLU A 105 4.56 5.20 -28.20
N ARG A 106 3.86 5.77 -27.20
CA ARG A 106 3.59 7.22 -27.17
C ARG A 106 4.91 8.01 -27.19
N ALA A 107 5.85 7.66 -26.32
CA ALA A 107 7.10 8.40 -26.21
C ALA A 107 7.90 8.40 -27.52
N GLU A 108 8.01 7.24 -28.18
CA GLU A 108 8.70 7.09 -29.46
C GLU A 108 7.99 7.86 -30.58
N LYS A 109 6.65 7.82 -30.66
CA LYS A 109 5.85 8.64 -31.60
C LYS A 109 6.06 10.13 -31.41
N ALA A 110 6.30 10.56 -30.17
CA ALA A 110 6.61 11.94 -29.85
C ALA A 110 8.05 12.37 -30.22
N GLY A 111 8.87 11.45 -30.71
CA GLY A 111 10.27 11.67 -31.08
C GLY A 111 11.27 11.45 -29.95
N ALA A 112 10.86 10.78 -28.87
CA ALA A 112 11.79 10.35 -27.83
C ALA A 112 12.62 9.15 -28.28
N ILE A 113 13.86 9.10 -27.81
CA ILE A 113 14.73 7.94 -27.93
C ILE A 113 14.59 7.15 -26.63
N VAL A 114 14.32 5.84 -26.74
CA VAL A 114 14.23 4.92 -25.61
C VAL A 114 15.45 4.00 -25.60
N GLU A 115 16.18 4.01 -24.49
CA GLU A 115 17.37 3.19 -24.28
C GLU A 115 17.14 2.17 -23.18
N GLN A 116 17.60 0.95 -23.42
CA GLN A 116 17.68 -0.10 -22.42
C GLN A 116 19.06 -0.05 -21.75
N VAL A 117 19.10 0.11 -20.44
CA VAL A 117 20.33 0.21 -19.65
C VAL A 117 20.42 -0.98 -18.70
N ARG A 118 21.56 -1.67 -18.73
CA ARG A 118 21.92 -2.64 -17.71
C ARG A 118 22.59 -1.90 -16.55
N GLU A 119 22.02 -1.98 -15.36
CA GLU A 119 22.71 -1.47 -14.17
C GLU A 119 23.91 -2.37 -13.84
N ALA A 120 25.05 -1.74 -13.56
CA ALA A 120 26.32 -2.44 -13.31
C ALA A 120 26.37 -3.12 -11.93
N SER A 121 25.44 -2.82 -11.03
CA SER A 121 25.32 -3.47 -9.72
C SER A 121 24.55 -4.78 -9.84
N GLU A 122 25.18 -5.88 -9.43
CA GLU A 122 24.61 -7.22 -9.43
C GLU A 122 23.20 -7.24 -8.82
N GLY A 123 22.22 -7.71 -9.60
CA GLY A 123 20.88 -8.03 -9.12
C GLY A 123 19.75 -7.05 -9.46
N ARG A 124 20.00 -5.90 -10.12
CA ARG A 124 18.90 -5.02 -10.56
C ARG A 124 18.40 -5.31 -11.97
N GLU A 125 17.08 -5.15 -12.12
CA GLU A 125 16.32 -5.33 -13.35
C GLU A 125 16.85 -4.44 -14.48
N THR A 126 16.59 -4.86 -15.73
CA THR A 126 16.91 -4.03 -16.88
C THR A 126 16.04 -2.77 -16.88
N VAL A 127 16.67 -1.60 -16.81
CA VAL A 127 15.95 -0.32 -16.71
C VAL A 127 15.83 0.31 -18.09
N TYR A 128 14.68 0.91 -18.39
CA TYR A 128 14.48 1.72 -19.59
C TYR A 128 14.50 3.20 -19.23
N GLN A 129 15.16 3.98 -20.06
CA GLN A 129 15.19 5.44 -19.96
C GLN A 129 14.81 6.08 -21.29
N LEU A 130 14.29 7.30 -21.25
CA LEU A 130 13.95 8.09 -22.43
C LEU A 130 14.55 9.48 -22.36
N TYR A 131 14.82 10.07 -23.53
CA TYR A 131 15.23 11.46 -23.72
C TYR A 131 14.85 11.93 -25.13
N THR A 132 15.08 13.20 -25.44
CA THR A 132 14.85 13.73 -26.80
C THR A 132 16.14 14.34 -27.34
N PRO A 133 16.33 14.44 -28.67
CA PRO A 133 17.51 15.11 -29.23
C PRO A 133 17.68 16.58 -28.79
N ALA A 134 16.59 17.22 -28.34
CA ALA A 134 16.61 18.59 -27.85
C ALA A 134 17.18 18.73 -26.42
N CYS A 135 17.26 17.63 -25.65
CA CYS A 135 17.72 17.65 -24.26
C CYS A 135 18.23 16.26 -23.82
N ASP A 136 19.49 16.18 -23.41
CA ASP A 136 20.14 14.94 -22.95
C ASP A 136 19.77 14.54 -21.50
N VAL A 137 18.72 15.15 -20.92
CA VAL A 137 18.20 14.71 -19.62
C VAL A 137 17.40 13.42 -19.82
N LYS A 138 17.88 12.34 -19.21
CA LYS A 138 17.31 11.01 -19.30
C LYS A 138 16.36 10.74 -18.14
N LEU A 139 15.13 10.34 -18.43
CA LEU A 139 14.11 9.97 -17.43
C LEU A 139 13.78 8.48 -17.48
N ARG A 140 13.47 7.89 -16.32
CA ARG A 140 13.08 6.48 -16.16
C ARG A 140 11.56 6.28 -16.04
N MET A 141 10.80 7.34 -16.29
CA MET A 141 9.34 7.38 -16.25
C MET A 141 8.81 8.18 -17.43
N THR A 142 7.54 7.95 -17.76
CA THR A 142 6.90 8.51 -18.96
C THR A 142 5.86 9.58 -18.62
N ARG A 143 5.60 9.82 -17.34
CA ARG A 143 4.66 10.85 -16.88
C ARG A 143 5.23 11.64 -15.71
N SER A 144 5.12 12.95 -15.78
CA SER A 144 5.54 13.87 -14.71
C SER A 144 4.94 15.26 -14.92
N PHE A 145 4.86 16.04 -13.86
CA PHE A 145 4.71 17.49 -13.93
C PHE A 145 6.05 18.17 -14.21
N GLY A 146 6.03 19.30 -14.92
CA GLY A 146 7.25 19.95 -15.39
C GLY A 146 7.87 19.18 -16.56
N ASP A 147 9.20 19.01 -16.55
CA ASP A 147 9.97 18.34 -17.62
C ASP A 147 9.63 18.84 -19.02
N PHE A 148 9.45 20.17 -19.12
CA PHE A 148 8.94 20.82 -20.33
C PHE A 148 9.78 20.52 -21.56
N TYR A 149 11.09 20.26 -21.40
CA TYR A 149 12.00 19.90 -22.50
C TYR A 149 11.57 18.63 -23.26
N LEU A 150 10.83 17.73 -22.60
CA LEU A 150 10.29 16.49 -23.18
C LEU A 150 8.83 16.66 -23.65
N LYS A 151 8.35 17.91 -23.72
CA LYS A 151 6.97 18.30 -24.04
C LYS A 151 6.90 19.40 -25.10
N GLN A 152 7.90 19.45 -25.99
CA GLN A 152 8.07 20.52 -26.98
C GLN A 152 7.68 20.09 -28.41
N ASN A 153 7.08 18.92 -28.60
CA ASN A 153 6.64 18.53 -29.94
C ASN A 153 5.43 19.39 -30.34
N LYS A 154 5.65 20.32 -31.27
CA LYS A 154 4.65 21.31 -31.71
C LYS A 154 3.55 20.72 -32.57
N GLU A 155 3.75 19.52 -33.11
CA GLU A 155 2.79 18.84 -33.97
C GLU A 155 1.81 17.98 -33.19
N LEU A 156 2.08 17.75 -31.89
CA LEU A 156 1.30 16.85 -31.03
C LEU A 156 0.59 17.62 -29.92
N PRO A 157 -0.62 17.17 -29.50
CA PRO A 157 -1.29 17.70 -28.32
C PRO A 157 -0.54 17.31 -27.03
N TYR A 158 -0.97 17.84 -25.88
CA TYR A 158 -0.24 17.65 -24.62
C TYR A 158 -0.29 16.21 -24.08
N GLU A 159 -1.29 15.44 -24.50
CA GLU A 159 -1.51 14.03 -24.15
C GLU A 159 -0.64 13.06 -24.97
N GLU A 160 -0.03 13.54 -26.05
CA GLU A 160 0.79 12.74 -26.97
C GLU A 160 2.27 13.12 -26.92
N GLN A 161 2.67 13.96 -25.96
CA GLN A 161 4.08 14.30 -25.75
C GLN A 161 4.88 13.10 -25.21
N ALA A 162 6.22 13.18 -25.31
CA ALA A 162 7.10 12.11 -24.84
C ALA A 162 6.92 11.83 -23.34
N VAL A 163 6.79 12.90 -22.57
CA VAL A 163 6.35 12.87 -21.17
C VAL A 163 5.06 13.63 -21.05
N ILE A 164 4.07 13.11 -20.33
CA ILE A 164 2.78 13.79 -20.16
C ILE A 164 2.46 14.01 -18.69
N ALA A 165 1.63 15.00 -18.39
CA ALA A 165 1.11 15.26 -17.05
C ALA A 165 -0.33 14.74 -16.86
N VAL A 166 -0.78 13.86 -17.76
CA VAL A 166 -2.13 13.30 -17.73
C VAL A 166 -2.20 12.18 -16.69
N PRO A 167 -3.01 12.32 -15.63
CA PRO A 167 -3.13 11.29 -14.61
C PRO A 167 -3.89 10.06 -15.12
N GLU A 168 -3.48 8.89 -14.66
CA GLU A 168 -4.35 7.71 -14.66
C GLU A 168 -5.18 7.72 -13.38
N VAL A 169 -6.51 7.59 -13.52
CA VAL A 169 -7.46 7.64 -12.40
C VAL A 169 -8.14 6.30 -12.20
N LEU A 170 -8.03 5.75 -10.99
CA LEU A 170 -8.71 4.53 -10.56
C LEU A 170 -9.69 4.86 -9.43
N ILE A 171 -10.92 4.36 -9.53
CA ILE A 171 -11.96 4.57 -8.52
C ILE A 171 -12.27 3.23 -7.85
N HIS A 172 -12.02 3.14 -6.54
CA HIS A 172 -12.36 2.01 -5.68
C HIS A 172 -13.63 2.31 -4.89
N THR A 173 -14.56 1.35 -4.85
CA THR A 173 -15.75 1.45 -3.99
C THR A 173 -15.39 0.98 -2.59
N ARG A 174 -15.61 1.84 -1.59
CA ARG A 174 -15.24 1.55 -0.21
C ARG A 174 -16.00 0.36 0.34
N THR A 175 -15.30 -0.46 1.11
CA THR A 175 -15.87 -1.61 1.79
C THR A 175 -15.47 -1.62 3.28
N ALA A 176 -16.19 -2.39 4.09
CA ALA A 176 -15.80 -2.62 5.49
C ALA A 176 -14.48 -3.41 5.64
N ARG A 177 -13.98 -4.00 4.54
CA ARG A 177 -12.69 -4.70 4.50
C ARG A 177 -11.52 -3.74 4.44
N ASP A 178 -11.71 -2.54 3.91
CA ASP A 178 -10.65 -1.56 3.73
C ASP A 178 -10.08 -1.18 5.11
N ALA A 179 -8.75 -1.29 5.26
CA ALA A 179 -8.05 -1.01 6.51
C ALA A 179 -7.36 0.36 6.45
N PHE A 180 -6.37 0.50 5.56
CA PHE A 180 -5.62 1.73 5.37
C PHE A 180 -5.06 1.83 3.95
N LEU A 181 -4.71 3.04 3.53
CA LEU A 181 -4.11 3.34 2.23
C LEU A 181 -2.66 3.79 2.43
N VAL A 182 -1.73 3.21 1.67
CA VAL A 182 -0.33 3.60 1.62
C VAL A 182 -0.08 4.35 0.32
N LEU A 183 0.51 5.55 0.43
CA LEU A 183 1.01 6.33 -0.69
C LEU A 183 2.52 6.52 -0.49
N ALA A 184 3.34 6.09 -1.44
CA ALA A 184 4.78 6.28 -1.35
C ALA A 184 5.43 6.47 -2.73
N CYS A 185 6.64 7.02 -2.74
CA CYS A 185 7.49 7.10 -3.93
C CYS A 185 8.17 5.76 -4.23
N ASP A 186 8.77 5.67 -5.41
CA ASP A 186 9.58 4.54 -5.91
C ASP A 186 10.63 4.04 -4.92
N GLY A 187 11.23 4.91 -4.10
CA GLY A 187 12.24 4.51 -3.11
C GLY A 187 11.80 3.42 -2.12
N ILE A 188 10.49 3.26 -1.86
CA ILE A 188 9.95 2.12 -1.10
C ILE A 188 9.64 0.94 -2.04
N TRP A 189 8.97 1.22 -3.15
CA TRP A 189 8.45 0.19 -4.07
C TRP A 189 9.51 -0.51 -4.91
N ASP A 190 10.71 0.07 -5.01
CA ASP A 190 11.87 -0.51 -5.70
C ASP A 190 12.52 -1.66 -4.89
N VAL A 191 12.26 -1.72 -3.57
CA VAL A 191 12.88 -2.70 -2.67
C VAL A 191 11.88 -3.60 -1.95
N MET A 192 10.59 -3.26 -1.98
CA MET A 192 9.52 -4.02 -1.35
C MET A 192 8.35 -4.19 -2.30
N THR A 193 7.78 -5.38 -2.34
CA THR A 193 6.53 -5.67 -3.04
C THR A 193 5.35 -5.03 -2.33
N ASN A 194 4.22 -4.89 -3.02
CA ASN A 194 2.99 -4.33 -2.43
C ASN A 194 2.55 -5.04 -1.14
N GLN A 195 2.86 -6.34 -1.00
CA GLN A 195 2.42 -7.16 0.13
C GLN A 195 3.38 -7.13 1.33
N GLU A 196 4.65 -6.80 1.09
CA GLU A 196 5.66 -6.65 2.15
C GLU A 196 5.54 -5.30 2.87
N VAL A 197 4.97 -4.28 2.22
CA VAL A 197 4.65 -2.96 2.78
C VAL A 197 3.31 -3.00 3.51
#